data_AF-A0A934AF22-F1
#
_entry.id   AF-A0A934AF22-F1
#
_cell.length_a   1.000
_cell.length_b   1.000
_cell.length_c   1.000
_cell.angle_alpha   90.00
_cell.angle_beta   90.00
_cell.angle_gamma   90.00
#
_symmetry.space_group_name_H-M   'P 1'
#
loop_
_entity.id
_entity.type
_entity.pdbx_description
1 polymer ?
#
loop_
_entity_poly.entity_id
_entity_poly.type
_entity_poly.pdbx_seq_one_letter_code
_entity_poly.pdbx_strand_id
1 'polypeptide(L)'
;MDPRFERVLAYIRALPSDGKVLVLPSTDFGYQVVHGTNNGAYIGRSMIGQLTGKKDFAGYQDMAPFSESFWRLSKEKDYDAVKRLLSLLNIQYIFYNSDPLVFDTTFPDRPYSPDYVRKFLPKNQREYREYVNEITTRNVFTEGPYEVYKLEADDLLPHVYIAKNLLLYDDAPVTDAYAKSRVFFDDRVKKEQRAVYIERNVCKRIFPDASCQENAIPQNVDDMKIQFQQMSPIKYKVNVFNARKPYTLVFADVYHRNWKIFISPKNVDAIPVREVYFSGEIVEGKPQHVFFDRKSLETLRMNSIPAQKHFVVNGYANAWYVDPGDIGVMTNYEFIIELTSQRYFYIGILISLMTGVYVLLVAGFGIIMRMSAPRKA
;
A
#
# COMPACT_ATOMS: atom_id res chain seq x y z
N MET A 1 26.96 12.34 0.30
CA MET A 1 25.53 12.65 0.54
C MET A 1 25.46 13.46 1.83
N ASP A 2 24.46 14.33 2.02
CA ASP A 2 24.32 15.08 3.29
C ASP A 2 24.08 14.08 4.45
N PRO A 3 24.94 14.01 5.49
CA PRO A 3 24.78 13.07 6.60
C PRO A 3 23.44 13.22 7.33
N ARG A 4 22.84 14.42 7.29
CA ARG A 4 21.49 14.67 7.83
C ARG A 4 20.43 13.93 7.03
N PHE A 5 20.53 13.98 5.71
CA PHE A 5 19.61 13.26 4.83
C PHE A 5 19.73 11.73 5.00
N GLU A 6 20.95 11.21 5.19
CA GLU A 6 21.17 9.78 5.49
C GLU A 6 20.45 9.32 6.77
N ARG A 7 20.44 10.15 7.83
CA ARG A 7 19.69 9.86 9.06
C ARG A 7 18.19 9.83 8.82
N VAL A 8 17.67 10.72 7.98
CA VAL A 8 16.25 10.72 7.60
C VAL A 8 15.89 9.47 6.80
N LEU A 9 16.73 9.06 5.85
CA LEU A 9 16.53 7.82 5.10
C LEU A 9 16.55 6.59 6.03
N ALA A 10 17.46 6.56 7.02
CA ALA A 10 17.49 5.50 8.02
C ALA A 10 16.21 5.48 8.86
N TYR A 11 15.71 6.64 9.28
CA TYR A 11 14.43 6.76 9.97
C TYR A 11 13.26 6.24 9.11
N ILE A 12 13.15 6.71 7.85
CA ILE A 12 12.08 6.29 6.94
C ILE A 12 12.12 4.78 6.66
N ARG A 13 13.32 4.19 6.53
CA ARG A 13 13.49 2.73 6.38
C ARG A 13 12.91 1.95 7.57
N ALA A 14 13.01 2.50 8.77
CA ALA A 14 12.51 1.88 10.01
C ALA A 14 10.99 2.07 10.23
N LEU A 15 10.32 2.90 9.43
CA LEU A 15 8.86 3.03 9.49
C LEU A 15 8.17 1.69 9.17
N PRO A 16 6.89 1.50 9.56
CA PRO A 16 6.10 0.34 9.16
C PRO A 16 6.09 0.11 7.64
N SER A 17 6.08 -1.16 7.20
CA SER A 17 6.23 -1.54 5.78
C SER A 17 5.07 -1.09 4.89
N ASP A 18 3.88 -0.93 5.47
CA ASP A 18 2.63 -0.59 4.82
C ASP A 18 2.45 0.92 4.58
N GLY A 19 3.23 1.76 5.26
CA GLY A 19 3.17 3.20 5.11
C GLY A 19 3.90 3.69 3.86
N LYS A 20 3.18 4.39 2.98
CA LYS A 20 3.77 5.09 1.82
C LYS A 20 4.09 6.54 2.17
N VAL A 21 5.03 7.13 1.42
CA VAL A 21 5.56 8.46 1.68
C VAL A 21 5.23 9.43 0.54
N LEU A 22 4.56 10.54 0.82
CA LEU A 22 4.48 11.67 -0.11
C LEU A 22 5.72 12.55 0.07
N VAL A 23 6.42 12.86 -1.02
CA VAL A 23 7.61 13.71 -1.01
C VAL A 23 7.21 15.12 -1.46
N LEU A 24 7.48 16.11 -0.60
CA LEU A 24 7.24 17.52 -0.86
C LEU A 24 8.54 18.33 -0.72
N PRO A 25 8.77 19.36 -1.56
CA PRO A 25 7.95 19.78 -2.70
C PRO A 25 7.84 18.73 -3.81
N SER A 26 6.65 18.59 -4.39
CA SER A 26 6.39 17.63 -5.48
C SER A 26 6.93 18.16 -6.80
N THR A 27 7.35 17.30 -7.73
CA THR A 27 7.91 17.71 -9.03
C THR A 27 7.06 17.24 -10.22
N ASP A 28 7.36 17.74 -11.42
CA ASP A 28 6.63 17.35 -12.64
C ASP A 28 6.85 15.87 -13.00
N PHE A 29 8.06 15.34 -12.76
CA PHE A 29 8.53 14.05 -13.29
C PHE A 29 8.80 12.96 -12.23
N GLY A 30 8.29 13.11 -11.00
CA GLY A 30 8.58 12.14 -9.93
C GLY A 30 10.02 12.20 -9.44
N TYR A 31 10.67 13.35 -9.64
CA TYR A 31 12.02 13.60 -9.15
C TYR A 31 12.01 14.12 -7.72
N GLN A 32 13.08 13.81 -6.99
CA GLN A 32 13.40 14.40 -5.70
C GLN A 32 14.60 15.33 -5.88
N VAL A 33 14.52 16.50 -5.24
CA VAL A 33 15.63 17.47 -5.17
C VAL A 33 16.19 17.48 -3.75
N VAL A 34 17.52 17.30 -3.64
CA VAL A 34 18.24 17.38 -2.36
C VAL A 34 19.49 18.22 -2.56
N HIS A 35 19.61 19.31 -1.82
CA HIS A 35 20.80 20.17 -1.84
C HIS A 35 21.91 19.57 -0.96
N GLY A 36 23.14 19.61 -1.45
CA GLY A 36 24.32 19.01 -0.82
C GLY A 36 25.26 20.06 -0.23
N THR A 37 26.19 19.60 0.61
CA THR A 37 27.08 20.48 1.40
C THR A 37 28.04 21.35 0.58
N ASN A 38 28.28 21.04 -0.69
CA ASN A 38 29.22 21.76 -1.57
C ASN A 38 28.52 22.63 -2.62
N ASN A 39 27.31 23.11 -2.32
CA ASN A 39 26.45 23.83 -3.26
C ASN A 39 26.07 23.04 -4.54
N GLY A 40 26.31 21.72 -4.53
CA GLY A 40 25.75 20.80 -5.53
C GLY A 40 24.36 20.36 -5.10
N ALA A 41 23.56 19.85 -6.04
CA ALA A 41 22.25 19.28 -5.73
C ALA A 41 22.05 17.98 -6.51
N TYR A 42 21.36 17.03 -5.89
CA TYR A 42 20.82 15.87 -6.56
C TYR A 42 19.45 16.21 -7.15
N ILE A 43 19.24 15.85 -8.42
CA ILE A 43 17.94 15.93 -9.09
C ILE A 43 17.78 14.62 -9.86
N GLY A 44 16.83 13.80 -9.46
CA GLY A 44 16.62 12.51 -10.10
C GLY A 44 15.50 11.74 -9.42
N ARG A 45 15.38 10.45 -9.72
CA ARG A 45 14.40 9.58 -9.07
C ARG A 45 14.52 9.65 -7.55
N SER A 46 13.40 9.51 -6.88
CA SER A 46 13.39 9.65 -5.42
C SER A 46 14.31 8.65 -4.73
N MET A 47 15.20 9.19 -3.90
CA MET A 47 16.10 8.40 -3.06
C MET A 47 15.35 7.77 -1.90
N ILE A 48 14.18 8.30 -1.51
CA ILE A 48 13.33 7.66 -0.51
C ILE A 48 12.91 6.29 -1.02
N GLY A 49 12.30 6.20 -2.21
CA GLY A 49 11.91 4.93 -2.76
C GLY A 49 13.07 3.96 -2.97
N GLN A 50 14.17 4.45 -3.55
CA GLN A 50 15.31 3.61 -3.91
C GLN A 50 16.11 3.09 -2.72
N LEU A 51 16.31 3.92 -1.69
CA LEU A 51 17.25 3.60 -0.60
C LEU A 51 16.57 3.13 0.68
N THR A 52 15.26 3.36 0.84
CA THR A 52 14.51 2.92 2.03
C THR A 52 13.65 1.69 1.76
N GLY A 53 13.37 1.39 0.49
CA GLY A 53 12.44 0.32 0.09
C GLY A 53 10.96 0.68 0.34
N LYS A 54 10.65 1.92 0.74
CA LYS A 54 9.28 2.42 0.86
C LYS A 54 8.74 2.80 -0.52
N LYS A 55 7.44 2.60 -0.76
CA LYS A 55 6.81 3.24 -1.92
C LYS A 55 6.60 4.72 -1.60
N ASP A 56 6.98 5.57 -2.54
CA ASP A 56 6.82 7.00 -2.40
C ASP A 56 6.21 7.66 -3.64
N PHE A 57 5.77 8.90 -3.46
CA PHE A 57 5.09 9.72 -4.46
C PHE A 57 5.83 11.06 -4.52
N ALA A 58 6.72 11.22 -5.50
CA ALA A 58 7.58 12.39 -5.58
C ALA A 58 7.15 13.41 -6.64
N GLY A 59 6.18 13.04 -7.48
CA GLY A 59 5.70 13.93 -8.52
C GLY A 59 4.31 13.59 -9.04
N TYR A 60 3.89 14.38 -10.02
CA TYR A 60 2.60 14.23 -10.68
C TYR A 60 2.34 12.80 -11.14
N GLN A 61 3.29 12.22 -11.86
CA GLN A 61 3.13 10.92 -12.51
C GLN A 61 2.96 9.78 -11.51
N ASP A 62 3.56 9.90 -10.33
CA ASP A 62 3.49 8.84 -9.30
C ASP A 62 2.10 8.73 -8.67
N MET A 63 1.30 9.80 -8.75
CA MET A 63 -0.05 9.86 -8.19
C MET A 63 -1.15 9.36 -9.13
N ALA A 64 -0.80 8.91 -10.33
CA ALA A 64 -1.76 8.42 -11.30
C ALA A 64 -2.61 7.27 -10.71
N PRO A 65 -3.92 7.21 -11.01
CA PRO A 65 -4.69 8.13 -11.88
C PRO A 65 -5.20 9.40 -11.17
N PHE A 66 -4.88 9.61 -9.89
CA PHE A 66 -5.46 10.67 -9.06
C PHE A 66 -4.70 12.00 -9.11
N SER A 67 -3.69 12.13 -9.97
CA SER A 67 -2.82 13.30 -10.03
C SER A 67 -3.58 14.60 -10.26
N GLU A 68 -4.54 14.61 -11.20
CA GLU A 68 -5.36 15.79 -11.49
C GLU A 68 -6.25 16.19 -10.31
N SER A 69 -6.90 15.21 -9.68
CA SER A 69 -7.69 15.41 -8.47
C SER A 69 -6.82 15.98 -7.35
N PHE A 70 -5.65 15.39 -7.07
CA PHE A 70 -4.74 15.87 -6.03
C PHE A 70 -4.40 17.35 -6.26
N TRP A 71 -3.97 17.71 -7.47
CA TRP A 71 -3.52 19.06 -7.79
C TRP A 71 -4.63 20.10 -7.77
N ARG A 72 -5.80 19.75 -8.32
CA ARG A 72 -6.98 20.61 -8.24
C ARG A 72 -7.36 20.88 -6.79
N LEU A 73 -7.45 19.84 -5.96
CA LEU A 73 -7.79 19.96 -4.54
C LEU A 73 -6.75 20.76 -3.76
N SER A 74 -5.46 20.54 -4.02
CA SER A 74 -4.38 21.33 -3.41
C SER A 74 -4.49 22.81 -3.76
N LYS A 75 -4.78 23.14 -5.03
CA LYS A 75 -4.96 24.52 -5.50
C LYS A 75 -6.17 25.19 -4.87
N GLU A 76 -7.26 24.45 -4.74
CA GLU A 76 -8.50 24.89 -4.10
C GLU A 76 -8.38 24.98 -2.57
N LYS A 77 -7.25 24.52 -2.00
CA LYS A 77 -7.02 24.39 -0.55
C LYS A 77 -8.08 23.54 0.15
N ASP A 78 -8.60 22.54 -0.55
CA ASP A 78 -9.51 21.56 0.03
C ASP A 78 -8.71 20.47 0.77
N TYR A 79 -8.16 20.84 1.93
CA TYR A 79 -7.25 19.98 2.69
C TYR A 79 -7.92 18.70 3.20
N ASP A 80 -9.21 18.73 3.53
CA ASP A 80 -9.96 17.53 3.93
C ASP A 80 -10.04 16.52 2.77
N ALA A 81 -10.38 16.98 1.55
CA ALA A 81 -10.40 16.10 0.39
C ALA A 81 -8.99 15.62 0.00
N VAL A 82 -7.96 16.47 0.15
CA VAL A 82 -6.55 16.06 -0.02
C VAL A 82 -6.21 14.92 0.95
N LYS A 83 -6.45 15.08 2.25
CA LYS A 83 -6.15 14.04 3.25
C LYS A 83 -6.85 12.72 2.92
N ARG A 84 -8.13 12.79 2.51
CA ARG A 84 -8.89 11.60 2.08
C ARG A 84 -8.34 10.98 0.81
N LEU A 85 -7.82 11.78 -0.13
CA LEU A 85 -7.14 11.24 -1.31
C LEU A 85 -5.82 10.54 -0.96
N LEU A 86 -5.00 11.15 -0.08
CA LEU A 86 -3.77 10.55 0.42
C LEU A 86 -4.05 9.22 1.12
N SER A 87 -5.13 9.18 1.89
CA SER A 87 -5.65 7.99 2.55
C SER A 87 -6.06 6.88 1.57
N LEU A 88 -6.73 7.22 0.46
CA LEU A 88 -7.04 6.27 -0.62
C LEU A 88 -5.81 5.67 -1.27
N LEU A 89 -4.75 6.46 -1.34
CA LEU A 89 -3.44 6.03 -1.82
C LEU A 89 -2.64 5.29 -0.75
N ASN A 90 -3.14 5.14 0.48
CA ASN A 90 -2.44 4.61 1.65
C ASN A 90 -1.11 5.35 1.89
N ILE A 91 -1.11 6.67 1.72
CA ILE A 91 -0.01 7.57 2.09
C ILE A 91 -0.19 7.93 3.57
N GLN A 92 0.72 7.43 4.41
CA GLN A 92 0.67 7.64 5.86
C GLN A 92 1.68 8.69 6.33
N TYR A 93 2.69 8.96 5.51
CA TYR A 93 3.80 9.83 5.86
C TYR A 93 4.03 10.89 4.79
N ILE A 94 4.46 12.07 5.22
CA ILE A 94 4.89 13.15 4.35
C ILE A 94 6.35 13.46 4.69
N PHE A 95 7.24 13.28 3.72
CA PHE A 95 8.59 13.82 3.78
C PHE A 95 8.55 15.22 3.20
N TYR A 96 8.99 16.22 3.97
CA TYR A 96 9.06 17.60 3.57
C TYR A 96 10.51 18.08 3.62
N ASN A 97 11.06 18.48 2.48
CA ASN A 97 12.34 19.16 2.38
C ASN A 97 12.11 20.69 2.38
N SER A 98 12.28 21.29 3.56
CA SER A 98 12.06 22.72 3.79
C SER A 98 13.25 23.62 3.42
N ASP A 99 14.28 23.06 2.78
CA ASP A 99 15.45 23.83 2.34
C ASP A 99 15.06 24.84 1.24
N PRO A 100 15.24 26.16 1.45
CA PRO A 100 14.94 27.16 0.43
C PRO A 100 15.79 26.97 -0.84
N LEU A 101 16.98 26.35 -0.73
CA LEU A 101 17.84 26.07 -1.86
C LEU A 101 17.27 25.01 -2.81
N VAL A 102 16.36 24.14 -2.35
CA VAL A 102 15.75 23.12 -3.23
C VAL A 102 14.52 23.61 -3.98
N PHE A 103 13.96 24.77 -3.63
CA PHE A 103 12.68 25.23 -4.21
C PHE A 103 12.62 26.73 -4.46
N ASP A 104 13.02 27.58 -3.52
CA ASP A 104 12.83 29.02 -3.64
C ASP A 104 13.92 29.71 -4.48
N THR A 105 15.17 29.27 -4.37
CA THR A 105 16.32 30.00 -4.96
C THR A 105 16.98 29.30 -6.13
N THR A 106 17.48 28.07 -5.96
CA THR A 106 18.31 27.39 -6.97
C THR A 106 17.49 26.83 -8.14
N PHE A 107 16.22 26.47 -7.88
CA PHE A 107 15.34 25.78 -8.84
C PHE A 107 14.03 26.53 -9.06
N PRO A 108 14.06 27.76 -9.61
CA PRO A 108 12.85 28.55 -9.83
C PRO A 108 11.90 27.89 -10.83
N ASP A 109 12.44 27.21 -11.86
CA ASP A 109 11.63 26.62 -12.94
C ASP A 109 11.67 25.10 -12.99
N ARG A 110 12.84 24.47 -13.19
CA ARG A 110 12.96 23.00 -13.26
C ARG A 110 13.51 22.47 -11.95
N PRO A 111 12.95 21.39 -11.38
CA PRO A 111 11.87 20.52 -11.88
C PRO A 111 10.43 20.89 -11.42
N TYR A 112 10.17 22.16 -11.13
CA TYR A 112 8.92 22.69 -10.56
C TYR A 112 8.24 23.65 -11.52
N SER A 113 7.86 23.18 -12.71
CA SER A 113 7.44 24.06 -13.80
C SER A 113 6.42 25.11 -13.34
N PRO A 114 6.62 26.40 -13.67
CA PRO A 114 5.67 27.47 -13.36
C PRO A 114 4.24 27.18 -13.86
N ASP A 115 4.16 26.52 -15.02
CA ASP A 115 2.89 26.20 -15.70
C ASP A 115 2.23 24.91 -15.18
N TYR A 116 2.93 24.17 -14.32
CA TYR A 116 2.52 22.84 -13.86
C TYR A 116 2.54 22.76 -12.33
N VAL A 117 3.58 22.22 -11.67
CA VAL A 117 3.61 22.10 -10.20
C VAL A 117 3.27 23.41 -9.49
N ARG A 118 3.95 24.53 -9.81
CA ARG A 118 3.74 25.81 -9.09
C ARG A 118 2.39 26.47 -9.39
N LYS A 119 1.67 26.00 -10.41
CA LYS A 119 0.31 26.45 -10.72
C LYS A 119 -0.73 25.86 -9.77
N PHE A 120 -0.45 24.68 -9.21
CA PHE A 120 -1.39 23.93 -8.38
C PHE A 120 -0.95 23.75 -6.92
N LEU A 121 0.35 23.79 -6.67
CA LEU A 121 0.95 23.63 -5.35
C LEU A 121 1.53 24.96 -4.83
N PRO A 122 1.87 25.04 -3.53
CA PRO A 122 2.44 26.23 -2.91
C PRO A 122 3.63 26.84 -3.68
N LYS A 123 3.70 28.17 -3.71
CA LYS A 123 4.67 28.89 -4.57
C LYS A 123 6.05 29.06 -3.96
N ASN A 124 6.17 28.89 -2.64
CA ASN A 124 7.41 29.04 -1.88
C ASN A 124 7.42 28.12 -0.65
N GLN A 125 8.57 27.97 0.01
CA GLN A 125 8.70 27.10 1.19
C GLN A 125 7.84 27.54 2.38
N ARG A 126 7.53 28.84 2.51
CA ARG A 126 6.62 29.32 3.56
C ARG A 126 5.21 28.77 3.36
N GLU A 127 4.66 28.92 2.16
CA GLU A 127 3.34 28.38 1.81
C GLU A 127 3.33 26.84 1.84
N TYR A 128 4.44 26.17 1.50
CA TYR A 128 4.55 24.71 1.66
C TYR A 128 4.48 24.27 3.12
N ARG A 129 5.12 25.01 4.02
CA ARG A 129 5.03 24.72 5.46
C ARG A 129 3.59 24.85 5.96
N GLU A 130 2.88 25.89 5.54
CA GLU A 130 1.44 26.04 5.84
C GLU A 130 0.64 24.86 5.28
N TYR A 131 0.85 24.53 4.01
CA TYR A 131 0.18 23.40 3.35
C TYR A 131 0.42 22.07 4.08
N VAL A 132 1.67 21.76 4.44
CA VAL A 132 2.04 20.54 5.17
C VAL A 132 1.35 20.50 6.54
N ASN A 133 1.32 21.62 7.26
CA ASN A 133 0.66 21.71 8.56
C ASN A 133 -0.86 21.49 8.47
N GLU A 134 -1.50 21.85 7.36
CA GLU A 134 -2.94 21.67 7.16
C GLU A 134 -3.33 20.23 6.78
N ILE A 135 -2.44 19.49 6.11
CA ILE A 135 -2.70 18.10 5.66
C ILE A 135 -2.05 17.04 6.56
N THR A 136 -1.31 17.45 7.59
CA THR A 136 -0.68 16.56 8.58
C THR A 136 -1.05 17.00 9.98
N THR A 137 -0.69 16.20 10.97
CA THR A 137 -0.98 16.54 12.37
C THR A 137 0.22 16.53 13.27
N ARG A 138 1.19 15.67 13.00
CA ARG A 138 2.40 15.59 13.82
C ARG A 138 3.66 15.39 13.00
N ASN A 139 4.66 16.19 13.32
CA ASN A 139 6.05 15.95 12.93
C ASN A 139 6.58 14.79 13.81
N VAL A 140 7.07 13.73 13.17
CA VAL A 140 7.57 12.52 13.84
C VAL A 140 9.09 12.39 13.78
N PHE A 141 9.76 13.21 12.96
CA PHE A 141 11.21 13.25 12.83
C PHE A 141 11.65 14.55 12.15
N THR A 142 12.72 15.16 12.65
CA THR A 142 13.32 16.36 12.06
C THR A 142 14.83 16.24 12.11
N GLU A 143 15.48 16.55 10.99
CA GLU A 143 16.94 16.59 10.89
C GLU A 143 17.35 17.69 9.90
N GLY A 144 17.68 18.88 10.42
CA GLY A 144 17.94 20.05 9.58
C GLY A 144 16.69 20.46 8.78
N PRO A 145 16.79 20.64 7.45
CA PRO A 145 15.65 20.99 6.60
C PRO A 145 14.75 19.80 6.26
N TYR A 146 15.07 18.60 6.73
CA TYR A 146 14.32 17.39 6.39
C TYR A 146 13.37 17.05 7.53
N GLU A 147 12.08 17.06 7.23
CA GLU A 147 11.02 16.83 8.20
C GLU A 147 10.16 15.65 7.73
N VAL A 148 9.76 14.78 8.64
CA VAL A 148 8.84 13.68 8.36
C VAL A 148 7.60 13.86 9.23
N TYR A 149 6.45 13.89 8.59
CA TYR A 149 5.15 14.04 9.23
C TYR A 149 4.33 12.75 9.07
N LYS A 150 3.37 12.54 9.98
CA LYS A 150 2.39 11.45 9.91
C LYS A 150 0.98 12.04 9.81
N LEU A 151 0.12 11.38 9.04
CA LEU A 151 -1.34 11.64 9.02
C LEU A 151 -2.03 10.99 10.24
N GLU A 152 -3.19 11.51 10.63
CA GLU A 152 -4.01 10.93 11.72
C GLU A 152 -4.62 9.59 11.32
N ALA A 153 -4.83 8.72 12.31
CA ALA A 153 -5.47 7.44 12.10
C ALA A 153 -6.90 7.59 11.53
N ASP A 154 -7.66 8.58 12.00
CA ASP A 154 -9.05 8.82 11.56
C ASP A 154 -9.14 9.30 10.11
N ASP A 155 -8.07 9.90 9.58
CA ASP A 155 -7.99 10.31 8.19
C ASP A 155 -7.52 9.15 7.28
N LEU A 156 -6.96 8.07 7.84
CA LEU A 156 -6.33 6.98 7.10
C LEU A 156 -7.26 5.79 6.88
N LEU A 157 -7.21 5.23 5.67
CA LEU A 157 -7.82 3.95 5.38
C LEU A 157 -6.89 2.84 5.86
N PRO A 158 -7.39 1.90 6.68
CA PRO A 158 -6.56 0.82 7.16
C PRO A 158 -6.17 -0.10 6.01
N HIS A 159 -5.15 -0.91 6.25
CA HIS A 159 -4.60 -1.78 5.21
C HIS A 159 -5.61 -2.84 4.72
N VAL A 160 -6.54 -3.26 5.58
CA VAL A 160 -7.66 -4.13 5.22
C VAL A 160 -8.96 -3.49 5.69
N TYR A 161 -9.96 -3.39 4.81
CA TYR A 161 -11.26 -2.81 5.14
C TYR A 161 -12.39 -3.37 4.27
N ILE A 162 -13.64 -3.13 4.69
CA ILE A 162 -14.83 -3.46 3.90
C ILE A 162 -15.32 -2.18 3.22
N ALA A 163 -15.55 -2.24 1.91
CA ALA A 163 -16.05 -1.10 1.17
C ALA A 163 -17.54 -0.85 1.46
N LYS A 164 -17.89 0.36 1.89
CA LYS A 164 -19.28 0.82 2.10
C LYS A 164 -20.01 1.13 0.78
N ASN A 165 -19.26 1.69 -0.18
CA ASN A 165 -19.74 2.00 -1.52
C ASN A 165 -18.75 1.46 -2.56
N LEU A 166 -19.27 0.97 -3.67
CA LEU A 166 -18.48 0.65 -4.86
C LEU A 166 -18.88 1.62 -5.96
N LEU A 167 -17.92 2.40 -6.44
CA LEU A 167 -18.09 3.21 -7.64
C LEU A 167 -17.56 2.44 -8.82
N LEU A 168 -18.44 2.01 -9.71
CA LEU A 168 -18.00 1.39 -10.96
C LEU A 168 -17.44 2.47 -11.88
N TYR A 169 -16.13 2.40 -12.11
CA TYR A 169 -15.52 3.19 -13.17
C TYR A 169 -15.90 2.58 -14.52
N ASP A 170 -16.55 3.36 -15.37
CA ASP A 170 -16.72 3.01 -16.78
C ASP A 170 -15.61 3.71 -17.56
N ASP A 171 -14.92 2.96 -18.41
CA ASP A 171 -13.80 3.49 -19.17
C ASP A 171 -14.34 4.49 -20.20
N ALA A 172 -14.13 5.77 -19.95
CA ALA A 172 -14.51 6.85 -20.86
C ALA A 172 -13.27 7.26 -21.68
N PRO A 173 -13.02 6.63 -22.85
CA PRO A 173 -11.78 6.80 -23.62
C PRO A 173 -11.56 8.23 -24.16
N VAL A 174 -12.56 9.11 -24.05
CA VAL A 174 -12.50 10.49 -24.53
C VAL A 174 -11.95 11.44 -23.46
N THR A 175 -12.22 11.19 -22.18
CA THR A 175 -11.92 12.13 -21.08
C THR A 175 -10.78 11.69 -20.19
N ASP A 176 -10.48 10.40 -20.12
CA ASP A 176 -9.41 9.90 -19.26
C ASP A 176 -8.11 9.72 -20.06
N ALA A 177 -7.10 10.57 -19.77
CA ALA A 177 -5.77 10.44 -20.35
C ALA A 177 -5.12 9.08 -20.04
N TYR A 178 -5.52 8.43 -18.94
CA TYR A 178 -5.04 7.10 -18.54
C TYR A 178 -5.82 5.96 -19.18
N ALA A 179 -7.07 6.15 -19.62
CA ALA A 179 -7.81 5.17 -20.43
C ALA A 179 -7.04 4.78 -21.71
N LYS A 180 -6.25 5.71 -22.25
CA LYS A 180 -5.38 5.48 -23.41
C LYS A 180 -4.05 4.79 -23.05
N SER A 181 -3.69 4.70 -21.77
CA SER A 181 -2.44 4.08 -21.33
C SER A 181 -2.55 2.55 -21.35
N ARG A 182 -2.27 1.97 -22.52
CA ARG A 182 -2.25 0.51 -22.78
C ARG A 182 -1.32 -0.30 -21.86
N VAL A 183 -0.46 0.37 -21.09
CA VAL A 183 0.56 -0.27 -20.24
C VAL A 183 -0.05 -0.89 -18.98
N PHE A 184 -1.23 -0.43 -18.57
CA PHE A 184 -1.86 -0.88 -17.32
C PHE A 184 -3.04 -1.85 -17.55
N PHE A 185 -3.57 -2.00 -18.76
CA PHE A 185 -4.87 -2.64 -19.01
C PHE A 185 -4.81 -3.73 -20.09
N ASP A 186 -5.47 -4.87 -19.84
CA ASP A 186 -5.66 -5.94 -20.82
C ASP A 186 -6.78 -5.54 -21.79
N ASP A 187 -6.45 -5.38 -23.08
CA ASP A 187 -7.36 -4.96 -24.17
C ASP A 187 -8.63 -5.83 -24.29
N ARG A 188 -8.68 -6.99 -23.63
CA ARG A 188 -9.83 -7.92 -23.67
C ARG A 188 -10.97 -7.52 -22.74
N VAL A 189 -10.78 -6.62 -21.79
CA VAL A 189 -11.81 -6.23 -20.82
C VAL A 189 -12.26 -4.79 -21.08
N LYS A 190 -13.13 -4.59 -22.08
CA LYS A 190 -13.71 -3.27 -22.45
C LYS A 190 -14.58 -2.60 -21.36
N LYS A 191 -14.73 -3.24 -20.20
CA LYS A 191 -15.52 -2.79 -19.04
C LYS A 191 -14.82 -3.24 -17.77
N GLU A 192 -13.65 -2.68 -17.51
CA GLU A 192 -12.95 -2.97 -16.26
C GLU A 192 -13.68 -2.25 -15.13
N GLN A 193 -14.51 -2.99 -14.39
CA GLN A 193 -15.14 -2.49 -13.18
C GLN A 193 -14.06 -2.24 -12.14
N ARG A 194 -13.64 -0.99 -12.02
CA ARG A 194 -12.87 -0.56 -10.86
C ARG A 194 -13.86 -0.17 -9.80
N ALA A 195 -13.61 -0.54 -8.57
CA ALA A 195 -14.26 0.09 -7.45
C ALA A 195 -13.36 1.19 -6.88
N VAL A 196 -13.97 2.27 -6.43
CA VAL A 196 -13.33 3.25 -5.56
C VAL A 196 -14.13 3.30 -4.28
N TYR A 197 -13.46 3.10 -3.14
CA TYR A 197 -14.08 3.29 -1.83
C TYR A 197 -14.00 4.76 -1.47
N ILE A 198 -15.13 5.43 -1.37
CA ILE A 198 -15.16 6.82 -0.93
C ILE A 198 -16.55 7.14 -0.41
N GLU A 199 -16.65 7.90 0.67
CA GLU A 199 -17.93 8.41 1.14
C GLU A 199 -18.53 9.31 0.05
N ARG A 200 -19.86 9.28 -0.13
CA ARG A 200 -20.50 9.94 -1.27
C ARG A 200 -20.24 11.45 -1.33
N ASN A 201 -20.22 12.12 -0.18
CA ASN A 201 -19.87 13.54 -0.03
C ASN A 201 -18.42 13.81 -0.43
N VAL A 202 -17.49 12.96 -0.01
CA VAL A 202 -16.07 13.05 -0.37
C VAL A 202 -15.88 12.79 -1.85
N CYS A 203 -16.62 11.83 -2.42
CA CYS A 203 -16.54 11.47 -3.82
C CYS A 203 -16.76 12.68 -4.70
N LYS A 204 -17.86 13.41 -4.47
CA LYS A 204 -18.20 14.62 -5.25
C LYS A 204 -17.14 15.70 -5.16
N ARG A 205 -16.39 15.76 -4.05
CA ARG A 205 -15.29 16.72 -3.88
C ARG A 205 -14.06 16.29 -4.67
N ILE A 206 -13.70 15.00 -4.64
CA ILE A 206 -12.52 14.47 -5.33
C ILE A 206 -12.75 14.33 -6.84
N PHE A 207 -13.93 13.86 -7.24
CA PHE A 207 -14.35 13.64 -8.61
C PHE A 207 -15.59 14.53 -8.88
N PRO A 208 -15.41 15.71 -9.48
CA PRO A 208 -16.50 16.66 -9.70
C PRO A 208 -17.51 16.19 -10.77
N ASP A 209 -17.19 15.16 -11.54
CA ASP A 209 -18.05 14.62 -12.60
C ASP A 209 -19.22 13.77 -12.06
N ALA A 210 -20.23 13.54 -12.91
CA ALA A 210 -21.44 12.77 -12.61
C ALA A 210 -21.19 11.31 -12.17
N SER A 211 -19.95 10.82 -12.33
CA SER A 211 -19.51 9.46 -11.98
C SER A 211 -19.82 9.06 -10.54
N CYS A 212 -19.80 10.00 -9.60
CA CYS A 212 -20.10 9.73 -8.18
C CYS A 212 -21.58 9.49 -7.86
N GLN A 213 -22.53 9.88 -8.71
CA GLN A 213 -23.95 9.88 -8.35
C GLN A 213 -24.77 8.76 -8.97
N GLU A 214 -24.48 8.37 -10.22
CA GLU A 214 -25.31 7.39 -10.94
C GLU A 214 -24.84 5.94 -10.75
N ASN A 215 -23.54 5.72 -10.49
CA ASN A 215 -22.94 4.38 -10.52
C ASN A 215 -22.49 3.85 -9.15
N ALA A 216 -22.85 4.53 -8.06
CA ALA A 216 -22.49 4.08 -6.71
C ALA A 216 -23.41 2.93 -6.26
N ILE A 217 -22.82 1.77 -5.98
CA ILE A 217 -23.53 0.61 -5.44
C ILE A 217 -23.28 0.56 -3.92
N PRO A 218 -24.26 0.94 -3.08
CA PRO A 218 -24.14 0.81 -1.64
C PRO A 218 -24.09 -0.66 -1.24
N GLN A 219 -23.16 -1.03 -0.35
CA GLN A 219 -23.00 -2.41 0.11
C GLN A 219 -23.86 -2.71 1.36
N ASN A 220 -24.36 -1.69 2.07
CA ASN A 220 -25.17 -1.82 3.29
C ASN A 220 -24.50 -2.69 4.39
N VAL A 221 -23.28 -2.30 4.77
CA VAL A 221 -22.35 -3.05 5.63
C VAL A 221 -22.05 -2.35 6.97
N ASP A 222 -22.90 -1.40 7.38
CA ASP A 222 -22.62 -0.54 8.56
C ASP A 222 -22.58 -1.31 9.90
N ASP A 223 -23.15 -2.51 9.95
CA ASP A 223 -23.12 -3.41 11.13
C ASP A 223 -21.92 -4.38 11.12
N MET A 224 -21.19 -4.46 10.01
CA MET A 224 -20.03 -5.33 9.87
C MET A 224 -18.82 -4.72 10.58
N LYS A 225 -18.03 -5.58 11.22
CA LYS A 225 -16.75 -5.19 11.84
C LYS A 225 -15.64 -6.07 11.32
N ILE A 226 -14.44 -5.54 11.34
CA ILE A 226 -13.24 -6.26 10.91
C ILE A 226 -12.11 -6.10 11.92
N GLN A 227 -11.38 -7.18 12.15
CA GLN A 227 -10.11 -7.13 12.86
C GLN A 227 -9.08 -7.81 11.99
N PHE A 228 -7.91 -7.21 11.80
CA PHE A 228 -6.86 -7.84 11.00
C PHE A 228 -5.50 -7.76 11.68
N GLN A 229 -4.63 -8.71 11.37
CA GLN A 229 -3.27 -8.77 11.89
C GLN A 229 -2.32 -9.21 10.78
N GLN A 230 -1.26 -8.44 10.58
CA GLN A 230 -0.15 -8.86 9.73
C GLN A 230 0.62 -9.97 10.44
N MET A 231 0.68 -11.15 9.82
CA MET A 231 1.41 -12.31 10.34
C MET A 231 2.84 -12.38 9.78
N SER A 232 2.99 -11.87 8.56
CA SER A 232 4.25 -11.67 7.85
C SER A 232 4.00 -10.70 6.68
N PRO A 233 5.03 -10.25 5.94
CA PRO A 233 4.84 -9.38 4.77
C PRO A 233 3.90 -9.94 3.70
N ILE A 234 3.68 -11.26 3.68
CA ILE A 234 2.87 -11.95 2.66
C ILE A 234 1.64 -12.65 3.21
N LYS A 235 1.33 -12.45 4.49
CA LYS A 235 0.24 -13.18 5.13
C LYS A 235 -0.45 -12.33 6.18
N TYR A 236 -1.77 -12.26 6.08
CA TYR A 236 -2.63 -11.53 6.99
C TYR A 236 -3.75 -12.45 7.48
N LYS A 237 -4.09 -12.31 8.76
CA LYS A 237 -5.32 -12.85 9.34
C LYS A 237 -6.36 -11.75 9.40
N VAL A 238 -7.59 -12.06 9.04
CA VAL A 238 -8.68 -11.09 8.97
C VAL A 238 -9.94 -11.73 9.53
N ASN A 239 -10.39 -11.27 10.68
CA ASN A 239 -11.65 -11.66 11.30
C ASN A 239 -12.75 -10.71 10.83
N VAL A 240 -13.83 -11.28 10.29
CA VAL A 240 -15.01 -10.52 9.86
C VAL A 240 -16.17 -10.89 10.76
N PHE A 241 -16.93 -9.89 11.21
CA PHE A 241 -18.07 -10.05 12.10
C PHE A 241 -19.35 -9.49 11.49
N ASN A 242 -20.48 -10.12 11.79
CA ASN A 242 -21.82 -9.75 11.34
C ASN A 242 -22.00 -9.70 9.81
N ALA A 243 -21.22 -10.48 9.05
CA ALA A 243 -21.31 -10.50 7.59
C ALA A 243 -22.57 -11.26 7.10
N ARG A 244 -23.72 -10.58 7.10
CA ARG A 244 -25.02 -11.14 6.71
C ARG A 244 -25.38 -10.92 5.23
N LYS A 245 -24.65 -10.03 4.55
CA LYS A 245 -24.89 -9.63 3.16
C LYS A 245 -23.58 -9.76 2.37
N PRO A 246 -23.65 -9.86 1.04
CA PRO A 246 -22.47 -9.75 0.20
C PRO A 246 -21.77 -8.40 0.39
N TYR A 247 -20.44 -8.42 0.32
CA TYR A 247 -19.62 -7.23 0.51
C TYR A 247 -18.31 -7.35 -0.27
N THR A 248 -17.57 -6.23 -0.36
CA THR A 248 -16.24 -6.20 -0.96
C THR A 248 -15.19 -5.98 0.13
N LEU A 249 -14.29 -6.95 0.28
CA LEU A 249 -13.11 -6.82 1.13
C LEU A 249 -11.97 -6.21 0.32
N VAL A 250 -11.40 -5.12 0.79
CA VAL A 250 -10.26 -4.44 0.19
C VAL A 250 -9.01 -4.73 1.01
N PHE A 251 -7.91 -5.01 0.31
CA PHE A 251 -6.56 -5.15 0.85
C PHE A 251 -5.65 -4.18 0.10
N ALA A 252 -5.25 -3.11 0.79
CA ALA A 252 -4.57 -1.93 0.26
C ALA A 252 -3.08 -2.14 -0.04
N ASP A 253 -2.73 -3.34 -0.50
CA ASP A 253 -1.42 -3.72 -1.05
C ASP A 253 -1.49 -3.81 -2.58
N VAL A 254 -0.33 -3.77 -3.24
CA VAL A 254 -0.21 -3.84 -4.70
C VAL A 254 -0.91 -5.10 -5.24
N TYR A 255 -1.76 -4.89 -6.24
CA TYR A 255 -2.55 -5.94 -6.85
C TYR A 255 -1.63 -7.01 -7.43
N HIS A 256 -1.93 -8.25 -7.08
CA HIS A 256 -1.24 -9.38 -7.66
C HIS A 256 -2.15 -10.60 -7.69
N ARG A 257 -2.30 -11.23 -8.87
CA ARG A 257 -3.19 -12.39 -9.08
C ARG A 257 -2.94 -13.58 -8.14
N ASN A 258 -1.75 -13.67 -7.54
CA ASN A 258 -1.39 -14.72 -6.58
C ASN A 258 -1.73 -14.39 -5.12
N TRP A 259 -2.18 -13.17 -4.81
CA TRP A 259 -2.88 -12.92 -3.55
C TRP A 259 -4.18 -13.69 -3.56
N LYS A 260 -4.41 -14.50 -2.52
CA LYS A 260 -5.60 -15.33 -2.35
C LYS A 260 -6.17 -15.16 -0.95
N ILE A 261 -7.48 -15.26 -0.84
CA ILE A 261 -8.20 -15.34 0.43
C ILE A 261 -8.62 -16.78 0.66
N PHE A 262 -8.27 -17.32 1.81
CA PHE A 262 -8.66 -18.65 2.27
C PHE A 262 -9.62 -18.54 3.44
N ILE A 263 -10.65 -19.39 3.46
CA ILE A 263 -11.60 -19.46 4.57
C ILE A 263 -11.01 -20.37 5.64
N SER A 264 -10.82 -19.84 6.85
CA SER A 264 -10.34 -20.60 8.00
C SER A 264 -11.55 -21.08 8.81
N PRO A 265 -11.67 -22.39 9.11
CA PRO A 265 -12.75 -22.92 9.94
C PRO A 265 -12.55 -22.66 11.45
N LYS A 266 -11.47 -21.97 11.82
CA LYS A 266 -11.12 -21.72 13.22
C LYS A 266 -12.01 -20.63 13.80
N ASN A 267 -12.25 -20.72 15.10
CA ASN A 267 -12.86 -19.64 15.85
C ASN A 267 -11.97 -18.39 15.80
N VAL A 268 -12.62 -17.24 15.88
CA VAL A 268 -11.98 -15.94 15.89
C VAL A 268 -11.17 -15.77 17.18
N ASP A 269 -9.85 -15.77 17.05
CA ASP A 269 -8.94 -15.46 18.16
C ASP A 269 -8.94 -13.96 18.45
N ALA A 270 -8.86 -13.58 19.73
CA ALA A 270 -8.64 -12.19 20.11
C ALA A 270 -7.26 -11.72 19.64
N ILE A 271 -7.22 -10.57 18.95
CA ILE A 271 -5.99 -9.99 18.43
C ILE A 271 -5.52 -8.85 19.35
N PRO A 272 -4.23 -8.80 19.74
CA PRO A 272 -3.70 -7.69 20.53
C PRO A 272 -3.75 -6.39 19.70
N VAL A 273 -4.49 -5.40 20.17
CA VAL A 273 -4.75 -4.15 19.44
C VAL A 273 -3.48 -3.32 19.28
N ARG A 274 -3.28 -2.79 18.06
CA ARG A 274 -2.29 -1.78 17.70
C ARG A 274 -2.95 -0.43 17.44
N GLU A 275 -3.99 -0.43 16.61
CA GLU A 275 -4.67 0.78 16.15
C GLU A 275 -6.16 0.50 15.96
N VAL A 276 -7.00 1.53 16.13
CA VAL A 276 -8.44 1.46 15.98
C VAL A 276 -8.89 2.56 15.03
N TYR A 277 -9.69 2.20 14.02
CA TYR A 277 -10.17 3.13 12.99
C TYR A 277 -11.70 3.22 13.04
N PHE A 278 -12.23 4.35 12.58
CA PHE A 278 -13.66 4.60 12.41
C PHE A 278 -14.47 4.19 13.65
N SER A 279 -14.05 4.68 14.82
CA SER A 279 -14.72 4.40 16.09
C SER A 279 -14.87 2.91 16.45
N GLY A 280 -13.94 2.06 15.98
CA GLY A 280 -13.93 0.63 16.31
C GLY A 280 -14.62 -0.29 15.31
N GLU A 281 -15.03 0.22 14.14
CA GLU A 281 -15.46 -0.62 13.02
C GLU A 281 -14.31 -1.51 12.53
N ILE A 282 -13.08 -0.99 12.57
CA ILE A 282 -11.88 -1.67 12.10
C ILE A 282 -10.80 -1.64 13.19
N VAL A 283 -10.26 -2.80 13.54
CA VAL A 283 -9.17 -2.93 14.51
C VAL A 283 -7.96 -3.57 13.84
N GLU A 284 -6.82 -2.91 13.93
CA GLU A 284 -5.54 -3.49 13.51
C GLU A 284 -4.82 -4.09 14.72
N GLY A 285 -4.36 -5.32 14.54
CA GLY A 285 -3.53 -6.03 15.50
C GLY A 285 -2.05 -5.70 15.40
N LYS A 286 -1.32 -5.87 16.50
CA LYS A 286 0.15 -5.79 16.50
C LYS A 286 0.73 -6.79 15.50
N PRO A 287 1.59 -6.38 14.55
CA PRO A 287 2.23 -7.29 13.61
C PRO A 287 2.94 -8.42 14.34
N GLN A 288 2.84 -9.63 13.77
CA GLN A 288 3.69 -10.75 14.15
C GLN A 288 4.82 -10.86 13.11
N HIS A 289 6.04 -11.11 13.56
CA HIS A 289 7.19 -11.31 12.68
C HIS A 289 7.51 -12.80 12.55
N VAL A 290 6.53 -13.56 12.08
CA VAL A 290 6.68 -15.01 11.95
C VAL A 290 7.25 -15.31 10.56
N PHE A 291 8.56 -15.54 10.49
CA PHE A 291 9.22 -15.90 9.22
C PHE A 291 8.91 -17.34 8.80
N PHE A 292 8.94 -18.29 9.75
CA PHE A 292 8.60 -19.70 9.52
C PHE A 292 7.98 -20.30 10.79
N ASP A 293 6.71 -20.68 10.70
CA ASP A 293 5.99 -21.47 11.71
C ASP A 293 5.21 -22.60 11.02
N ARG A 294 4.73 -23.60 11.79
CA ARG A 294 3.77 -24.63 11.36
C ARG A 294 2.58 -24.04 10.62
N LYS A 295 2.18 -22.80 10.94
CA LYS A 295 1.09 -22.08 10.26
C LYS A 295 1.43 -21.60 8.85
N SER A 296 2.69 -21.60 8.43
CA SER A 296 3.10 -21.12 7.08
C SER A 296 2.51 -21.97 5.94
N LEU A 297 2.12 -23.21 6.23
CA LEU A 297 1.55 -24.15 5.26
C LEU A 297 0.07 -24.48 5.53
N GLU A 298 -0.59 -23.79 6.46
CA GLU A 298 -1.96 -24.13 6.89
C GLU A 298 -3.00 -23.99 5.76
N THR A 299 -2.70 -23.15 4.79
CA THR A 299 -3.55 -22.80 3.64
C THR A 299 -3.38 -23.73 2.44
N LEU A 300 -2.47 -24.73 2.48
CA LEU A 300 -2.25 -25.66 1.36
C LEU A 300 -3.48 -26.49 1.00
N ARG A 301 -4.35 -26.75 1.97
CA ARG A 301 -5.56 -27.58 1.81
C ARG A 301 -6.85 -26.79 2.00
N MET A 302 -6.75 -25.46 2.07
CA MET A 302 -7.91 -24.59 2.25
C MET A 302 -8.48 -24.20 0.89
N ASN A 303 -9.80 -24.08 0.80
CA ASN A 303 -10.46 -23.51 -0.36
C ASN A 303 -10.27 -21.99 -0.35
N SER A 304 -9.87 -21.45 -1.49
CA SER A 304 -9.80 -20.00 -1.68
C SER A 304 -11.10 -19.46 -2.28
N ILE A 305 -11.39 -18.19 -2.03
CA ILE A 305 -12.40 -17.46 -2.80
C ILE A 305 -12.04 -17.55 -4.30
N PRO A 306 -13.03 -17.80 -5.19
CA PRO A 306 -12.76 -17.97 -6.62
C PRO A 306 -12.07 -16.77 -7.26
N ALA A 307 -11.16 -17.03 -8.19
CA ALA A 307 -10.31 -15.99 -8.80
C ALA A 307 -11.12 -14.92 -9.55
N GLN A 308 -12.28 -15.26 -10.11
CA GLN A 308 -13.18 -14.31 -10.77
C GLN A 308 -13.80 -13.26 -9.83
N LYS A 309 -13.76 -13.50 -8.51
CA LYS A 309 -14.21 -12.55 -7.51
C LYS A 309 -13.06 -11.65 -7.01
N HIS A 310 -11.83 -11.82 -7.51
CA HIS A 310 -10.64 -11.04 -7.17
C HIS A 310 -10.36 -10.00 -8.27
N PHE A 311 -10.37 -8.71 -7.91
CA PHE A 311 -10.21 -7.61 -8.87
C PHE A 311 -9.38 -6.46 -8.28
N VAL A 312 -9.08 -5.48 -9.12
CA VAL A 312 -8.30 -4.28 -8.76
C VAL A 312 -9.23 -3.19 -8.24
N VAL A 313 -8.85 -2.54 -7.14
CA VAL A 313 -9.57 -1.39 -6.57
C VAL A 313 -8.61 -0.22 -6.40
N ASN A 314 -9.11 1.03 -6.47
CA ASN A 314 -8.29 2.26 -6.35
C ASN A 314 -7.07 2.31 -7.30
N GLY A 315 -7.12 1.61 -8.44
CA GLY A 315 -6.06 1.56 -9.44
C GLY A 315 -4.80 0.76 -9.07
N TYR A 316 -4.69 0.26 -7.83
CA TYR A 316 -3.52 -0.51 -7.40
C TYR A 316 -3.80 -1.62 -6.41
N ALA A 317 -4.91 -1.60 -5.69
CA ALA A 317 -5.14 -2.46 -4.53
C ALA A 317 -5.86 -3.76 -4.89
N ASN A 318 -5.77 -4.77 -4.02
CA ASN A 318 -6.50 -6.03 -4.16
C ASN A 318 -7.91 -5.88 -3.56
N ALA A 319 -8.92 -6.46 -4.20
CA ALA A 319 -10.25 -6.57 -3.65
C ALA A 319 -10.89 -7.93 -3.96
N TRP A 320 -11.75 -8.41 -3.06
CA TRP A 320 -12.54 -9.61 -3.26
C TRP A 320 -14.01 -9.34 -2.97
N TYR A 321 -14.87 -9.75 -3.91
CA TYR A 321 -16.30 -9.85 -3.64
C TYR A 321 -16.57 -11.13 -2.85
N VAL A 322 -17.18 -11.00 -1.68
CA VAL A 322 -17.48 -12.10 -0.77
C VAL A 322 -18.98 -12.24 -0.65
N ASP A 323 -19.50 -13.41 -1.01
CA ASP A 323 -20.90 -13.78 -0.75
C ASP A 323 -20.97 -14.68 0.49
N PRO A 324 -21.81 -14.39 1.49
CA PRO A 324 -22.04 -15.29 2.63
C PRO A 324 -22.41 -16.73 2.24
N GLY A 325 -22.96 -16.95 1.03
CA GLY A 325 -23.18 -18.29 0.48
C GLY A 325 -21.88 -19.06 0.20
N ASP A 326 -20.79 -18.39 -0.18
CA ASP A 326 -19.49 -19.02 -0.46
C ASP A 326 -18.84 -19.61 0.80
N ILE A 327 -19.23 -19.12 1.97
CA ILE A 327 -18.65 -19.43 3.29
C ILE A 327 -19.59 -20.26 4.17
N GLY A 328 -20.65 -20.86 3.59
CA GLY A 328 -21.56 -21.72 4.34
C GLY A 328 -22.47 -20.99 5.33
N VAL A 329 -22.89 -19.76 5.01
CA VAL A 329 -23.86 -18.96 5.78
C VAL A 329 -23.38 -18.56 7.20
N MET A 330 -22.07 -18.60 7.44
CA MET A 330 -21.48 -18.07 8.67
C MET A 330 -21.48 -16.54 8.65
N THR A 331 -21.86 -15.90 9.76
CA THR A 331 -21.81 -14.43 9.89
C THR A 331 -20.50 -13.93 10.49
N ASN A 332 -19.78 -14.79 11.20
CA ASN A 332 -18.49 -14.49 11.82
C ASN A 332 -17.47 -15.55 11.39
N TYR A 333 -16.33 -15.13 10.86
CA TYR A 333 -15.33 -16.05 10.33
C TYR A 333 -13.96 -15.40 10.21
N GLU A 334 -12.94 -16.23 10.05
CA GLU A 334 -11.56 -15.83 9.81
C GLU A 334 -11.20 -16.08 8.33
N PHE A 335 -10.61 -15.07 7.71
CA PHE A 335 -9.89 -15.17 6.46
C PHE A 335 -8.39 -15.16 6.68
N ILE A 336 -7.70 -15.87 5.78
CA ILE A 336 -6.26 -15.76 5.62
C ILE A 336 -6.00 -15.18 4.24
N ILE A 337 -5.45 -13.97 4.17
CA ILE A 337 -4.97 -13.37 2.92
C ILE A 337 -3.51 -13.75 2.76
N GLU A 338 -3.13 -14.38 1.66
CA GLU A 338 -1.76 -14.86 1.44
C GLU A 338 -1.27 -14.74 -0.01
N LEU A 339 -0.02 -14.32 -0.18
CA LEU A 339 0.65 -14.29 -1.48
C LEU A 339 1.21 -15.69 -1.82
N THR A 340 0.43 -16.46 -2.57
CA THR A 340 0.70 -17.88 -2.83
C THR A 340 1.98 -18.17 -3.62
N SER A 341 2.50 -17.22 -4.41
CA SER A 341 3.77 -17.41 -5.13
C SER A 341 4.95 -17.69 -4.21
N GLN A 342 4.97 -17.10 -3.01
CA GLN A 342 6.08 -17.28 -2.08
C GLN A 342 6.06 -18.68 -1.43
N ARG A 343 4.93 -19.41 -1.48
CA ARG A 343 4.89 -20.81 -1.04
C ARG A 343 5.86 -21.69 -1.82
N TYR A 344 5.94 -21.51 -3.13
CA TYR A 344 6.85 -22.28 -3.98
C TYR A 344 8.31 -22.05 -3.62
N PHE A 345 8.65 -20.82 -3.22
CA PHE A 345 9.98 -20.51 -2.71
C PHE A 345 10.29 -21.28 -1.42
N TYR A 346 9.37 -21.31 -0.45
CA TYR A 346 9.57 -22.08 0.79
C TYR A 346 9.67 -23.59 0.54
N ILE A 347 8.84 -24.13 -0.35
CA ILE A 347 8.92 -25.54 -0.75
C ILE A 347 10.28 -25.82 -1.42
N GLY A 348 10.75 -24.91 -2.27
CA GLY A 348 12.06 -25.00 -2.91
C GLY A 348 13.23 -25.01 -1.91
N ILE A 349 13.17 -24.16 -0.88
CA ILE A 349 14.15 -24.16 0.22
C ILE A 349 14.12 -25.50 0.95
N LEU A 350 12.93 -26.00 1.31
CA LEU A 350 12.79 -27.25 2.03
C LEU A 350 13.37 -28.43 1.24
N ILE A 351 13.05 -28.52 -0.05
CA ILE A 351 13.61 -29.55 -0.95
C ILE A 351 15.13 -29.42 -1.02
N SER A 352 15.66 -28.21 -1.22
CA SER A 352 17.10 -27.97 -1.29
C SER A 352 17.83 -28.40 -0.02
N LEU A 353 17.25 -28.10 1.15
CA LEU A 353 17.79 -28.51 2.45
C LEU A 353 17.77 -30.03 2.62
N MET A 354 16.65 -30.69 2.27
CA MET A 354 16.56 -32.15 2.34
C MET A 354 17.55 -32.83 1.40
N THR A 355 17.71 -32.33 0.17
CA THR A 355 18.71 -32.83 -0.78
C THR A 355 20.12 -32.62 -0.24
N GLY A 356 20.43 -31.44 0.32
CA GLY A 356 21.73 -31.17 0.93
C GLY A 356 22.06 -32.13 2.08
N VAL A 357 21.11 -32.36 2.99
CA VAL A 357 21.26 -33.32 4.09
C VAL A 357 21.46 -34.74 3.55
N TYR A 358 20.67 -35.16 2.55
CA TYR A 358 20.82 -36.46 1.93
C TYR A 358 22.21 -36.66 1.31
N VAL A 359 22.72 -35.68 0.57
CA VAL A 359 24.07 -35.71 -0.01
C VAL A 359 25.14 -35.84 1.07
N LEU A 360 25.02 -35.08 2.16
CA LEU A 360 25.96 -35.17 3.30
C LEU A 360 25.93 -36.54 3.97
N LEU A 361 24.75 -37.15 4.14
CA LEU A 361 24.61 -38.49 4.72
C LEU A 361 25.24 -39.56 3.81
N VAL A 362 25.01 -39.50 2.50
CA VAL A 362 25.61 -40.42 1.53
C VAL A 362 27.13 -40.27 1.50
N ALA A 363 27.64 -39.04 1.47
CA ALA A 363 29.07 -38.76 1.51
C ALA A 363 29.71 -39.26 2.81
N GLY A 364 29.09 -38.97 3.96
CA GLY A 364 29.54 -39.42 5.28
C GLY A 364 29.58 -40.94 5.39
N PHE A 365 28.53 -41.62 4.92
CA PHE A 365 28.49 -43.08 4.85
C PHE A 365 29.61 -43.64 3.96
N GLY A 366 29.86 -43.01 2.80
CA GLY A 366 30.96 -43.38 1.91
C GLY A 366 32.34 -43.24 2.54
N ILE A 367 32.56 -42.22 3.36
CA ILE A 367 33.82 -42.03 4.11
C ILE A 367 33.97 -43.11 5.18
N ILE A 368 32.93 -43.38 5.96
CA ILE A 368 32.93 -44.42 7.00
C ILE A 368 33.28 -45.79 6.39
N MET A 369 32.61 -46.15 5.28
CA MET A 369 32.88 -47.42 4.58
C MET A 369 34.33 -47.52 4.08
N ARG A 370 34.94 -46.42 3.61
CA ARG A 370 36.36 -46.39 3.22
C ARG A 370 37.31 -46.57 4.42
N MET A 371 36.94 -46.04 5.58
CA MET A 371 37.75 -46.18 6.80
C MET A 371 37.64 -47.58 7.42
N SER A 372 36.50 -48.26 7.27
CA SER A 372 36.29 -49.62 7.79
C SER A 372 36.84 -50.73 6.88
N ALA A 373 37.20 -50.43 5.63
CA ALA A 373 37.81 -51.42 4.74
C ALA A 373 39.20 -51.83 5.26
N PRO A 374 39.50 -53.13 5.44
CA PRO A 374 40.80 -53.57 5.91
C PRO A 374 41.87 -53.10 4.92
N ARG A 375 42.90 -52.40 5.42
CA ARG A 375 44.08 -52.08 4.61
C ARG A 375 44.66 -53.42 4.14
N LYS A 376 44.65 -53.66 2.83
CA LYS A 376 45.41 -54.77 2.26
C LYS A 376 46.88 -54.54 2.64
N ALA A 377 47.39 -55.44 3.46
CA ALA A 377 48.78 -55.43 3.92
C ALA A 377 49.73 -55.74 2.78
#